data_AF-A0A7W0G1G5-F1
#
_entry.id   AF-A0A7W0G1G5-F1
#
_cell.length_a   1.000
_cell.length_b   1.000
_cell.length_c   1.000
_cell.angle_alpha   90.00
_cell.angle_beta   90.00
_cell.angle_gamma   90.00
#
_symmetry.space_group_name_H-M   'P 1'
#
loop_
_entity.id
_entity.type
_entity.pdbx_description
1 polymer ?
#
loop_
_entity_poly.entity_id
_entity_poly.type
_entity_poly.pdbx_seq_one_letter_code
_entity_poly.pdbx_strand_id
1 'polypeptide(L)'
;MIKNAFNALGDSARALLRNWRALFVLNVLYAALLAALYVFFKTGVANAWQLVVSALAFVLAPLLFFVLQAALAHFAGGDVGPGALLKRALRDFGKVLLVSLPLIALAVLFVYLLGKLEAYLPKPSEASSTASFVPHPQGRPPVPLRWQEVLLSSLWLTLLGFVLPLLAVRLWLSVARDGLKATLKGAHRLAARAFAPAFVLVYAVGLFVFGLMPYFVLFTRTPVKGAWAEVLLFGLRLALAFIFTLWGWAVTLGALARVTTESIAVNESTAVEEVPQQA
;
A
#
# COMPACT_ATOMS: atom_id res chain seq x y z
N MET A 1 -0.84 8.61 -22.69
CA MET A 1 -0.43 8.10 -21.36
C MET A 1 -1.62 7.77 -20.47
N ILE A 2 -2.53 8.72 -20.20
CA ILE A 2 -3.71 8.50 -19.33
C ILE A 2 -4.60 7.35 -19.82
N LYS A 3 -4.95 7.33 -21.12
CA LYS A 3 -5.74 6.23 -21.72
C LYS A 3 -5.11 4.85 -21.49
N ASN A 4 -3.79 4.72 -21.65
CA ASN A 4 -3.08 3.46 -21.45
C ASN A 4 -3.11 3.02 -19.98
N ALA A 5 -2.98 3.96 -19.03
CA ALA A 5 -3.10 3.66 -17.60
C ALA A 5 -4.50 3.13 -17.24
N PHE A 6 -5.56 3.78 -17.75
CA PHE A 6 -6.93 3.32 -17.55
C PHE A 6 -7.21 1.97 -18.22
N ASN A 7 -6.69 1.74 -19.43
CA ASN A 7 -6.81 0.45 -20.10
C ASN A 7 -6.11 -0.66 -19.29
N ALA A 8 -4.90 -0.41 -18.79
CA ALA A 8 -4.15 -1.36 -17.97
C ALA A 8 -4.89 -1.69 -16.66
N LEU A 9 -5.52 -0.70 -16.01
CA LEU A 9 -6.37 -0.91 -14.84
C LEU A 9 -7.63 -1.71 -15.18
N GLY A 10 -8.31 -1.36 -16.28
CA GLY A 10 -9.51 -2.06 -16.74
C GLY A 10 -9.25 -3.52 -17.07
N ASP A 11 -8.15 -3.81 -17.79
CA ASP A 11 -7.75 -5.17 -18.14
C ASP A 11 -7.34 -5.97 -16.90
N SER A 12 -6.69 -5.32 -15.93
CA SER A 12 -6.34 -5.96 -14.64
C SER A 12 -7.57 -6.25 -13.79
N ALA A 13 -8.56 -5.35 -13.78
CA ALA A 13 -9.84 -5.58 -13.12
C ALA A 13 -10.62 -6.73 -13.75
N ARG A 14 -10.70 -6.80 -15.08
CA ARG A 14 -11.34 -7.94 -15.78
C ARG A 14 -10.61 -9.24 -15.50
N ALA A 15 -9.27 -9.24 -15.49
CA ALA A 15 -8.47 -10.40 -15.15
C ALA A 15 -8.72 -10.88 -13.70
N LEU A 16 -8.83 -9.93 -12.76
CA LEU A 16 -9.18 -10.21 -11.36
C LEU A 16 -10.52 -10.95 -11.23
N LEU A 17 -11.56 -10.47 -11.93
CA LEU A 17 -12.90 -11.06 -11.90
C LEU A 17 -12.96 -12.41 -12.62
N ARG A 18 -12.19 -12.58 -13.71
CA ARG A 18 -12.13 -13.85 -14.45
C ARG A 18 -11.57 -14.99 -13.59
N ASN A 19 -10.64 -14.69 -12.69
CA ASN A 19 -10.04 -15.66 -11.79
C ASN A 19 -10.60 -15.54 -10.35
N TRP A 20 -11.93 -15.70 -10.23
CA TRP A 20 -12.65 -15.58 -8.96
C TRP A 20 -12.12 -16.50 -7.85
N ARG A 21 -11.54 -17.66 -8.20
CA ARG A 21 -10.97 -18.61 -7.24
C ARG A 21 -9.69 -18.05 -6.60
N ALA A 22 -8.79 -17.48 -7.40
CA ALA A 22 -7.62 -16.80 -6.87
C ALA A 22 -8.03 -15.58 -6.02
N LEU A 23 -9.03 -14.84 -6.47
CA LEU A 23 -9.62 -13.74 -5.71
C LEU A 23 -10.13 -14.23 -4.35
N PHE A 24 -10.84 -15.36 -4.27
CA PHE A 24 -11.28 -15.93 -3.01
C PHE A 24 -10.11 -16.22 -2.05
N VAL A 25 -9.01 -16.80 -2.55
CA VAL A 25 -7.79 -17.02 -1.74
C VAL A 25 -7.23 -15.70 -1.21
N LEU A 26 -7.17 -14.66 -2.04
CA LEU A 26 -6.72 -13.33 -1.62
C LEU A 26 -7.64 -12.73 -0.54
N ASN A 27 -8.96 -12.88 -0.66
CA ASN A 27 -9.92 -12.42 0.34
C ASN A 27 -9.73 -13.16 1.67
N VAL A 28 -9.53 -14.48 1.66
CA VAL A 28 -9.27 -15.27 2.88
C VAL A 28 -7.96 -14.83 3.55
N LEU A 29 -6.88 -14.66 2.78
CA LEU A 29 -5.60 -14.18 3.31
C LEU A 29 -5.72 -12.78 3.93
N TYR A 30 -6.44 -11.87 3.27
CA TYR A 30 -6.64 -10.53 3.78
C TYR A 30 -7.55 -10.49 5.01
N ALA A 31 -8.62 -11.29 5.04
CA ALA A 31 -9.47 -11.44 6.23
C ALA A 31 -8.68 -12.02 7.41
N ALA A 32 -7.82 -13.02 7.18
CA ALA A 32 -6.93 -13.56 8.21
C ALA A 32 -5.95 -12.51 8.74
N LEU A 33 -5.38 -11.68 7.85
CA LEU A 33 -4.52 -10.56 8.25
C LEU A 33 -5.27 -9.56 9.14
N LEU A 34 -6.46 -9.14 8.74
CA LEU A 34 -7.28 -8.21 9.53
C LEU A 34 -7.70 -8.81 10.87
N ALA A 35 -8.03 -10.10 10.91
CA ALA A 35 -8.35 -10.80 12.15
C ALA A 35 -7.13 -10.83 13.10
N ALA A 36 -5.93 -11.11 12.58
CA ALA A 36 -4.69 -11.07 13.37
C ALA A 36 -4.42 -9.66 13.93
N LEU A 37 -4.58 -8.61 13.11
CA LEU A 37 -4.44 -7.22 13.56
C LEU A 37 -5.50 -6.85 14.60
N TYR A 38 -6.77 -7.23 14.39
CA TYR A 38 -7.84 -6.99 15.35
C TYR A 38 -7.56 -7.68 16.69
N VAL A 39 -7.12 -8.95 16.68
CA VAL A 39 -6.74 -9.67 17.89
C VAL A 39 -5.59 -8.95 18.59
N PHE A 40 -4.55 -8.52 17.86
CA PHE A 40 -3.42 -7.77 18.42
C PHE A 40 -3.87 -6.49 19.14
N PHE A 41 -4.71 -5.66 18.50
CA PHE A 41 -5.17 -4.40 19.11
C PHE A 41 -6.19 -4.59 20.23
N LYS A 42 -7.01 -5.64 20.16
CA LYS A 42 -8.04 -5.92 21.18
C LYS A 42 -7.46 -6.58 22.43
N THR A 43 -6.42 -7.38 22.29
CA THR A 43 -5.79 -8.07 23.42
C THR A 43 -4.98 -7.07 24.23
N GLY A 44 -5.56 -6.63 25.36
CA GLY A 44 -4.81 -5.90 26.39
C GLY A 44 -3.79 -6.82 27.10
N VAL A 45 -2.86 -6.22 27.85
CA VAL A 45 -1.79 -6.96 28.55
C VAL A 45 -2.16 -7.16 30.02
N ALA A 46 -3.25 -7.87 30.31
CA ALA A 46 -3.68 -8.11 31.71
C ALA A 46 -3.18 -9.45 32.26
N ASN A 47 -3.13 -10.51 31.44
CA ASN A 47 -2.79 -11.88 31.87
C ASN A 47 -1.77 -12.58 30.93
N ALA A 48 -1.04 -13.58 31.43
CA ALA A 48 -0.01 -14.31 30.67
C ALA A 48 -0.53 -14.93 29.36
N TRP A 49 -1.75 -15.48 29.34
CA TRP A 49 -2.35 -15.98 28.10
C TRP A 49 -2.60 -14.87 27.07
N GLN A 50 -3.05 -13.69 27.50
CA GLN A 50 -3.23 -12.55 26.60
C GLN A 50 -1.89 -12.10 26.02
N LEU A 51 -0.82 -12.09 26.83
CA LEU A 51 0.53 -11.80 26.35
C LEU A 51 0.98 -12.78 25.25
N VAL A 52 0.73 -14.08 25.42
CA VAL A 52 1.05 -15.10 24.40
C VAL A 52 0.24 -14.88 23.12
N VAL A 53 -1.06 -14.60 23.23
CA VAL A 53 -1.92 -14.32 22.06
C VAL A 53 -1.49 -13.03 21.34
N SER A 54 -1.19 -11.96 22.06
CA SER A 54 -0.70 -10.71 21.47
C SER A 54 0.67 -10.91 20.81
N ALA A 55 1.59 -11.65 21.43
CA ALA A 55 2.89 -11.98 20.85
C ALA A 55 2.75 -12.82 19.57
N LEU A 56 1.87 -13.81 19.57
CA LEU A 56 1.57 -14.60 18.38
C LEU A 56 0.96 -13.74 17.27
N ALA A 57 0.01 -12.87 17.59
CA ALA A 57 -0.62 -11.96 16.64
C ALA A 57 0.39 -10.95 16.06
N PHE A 58 1.32 -10.45 16.90
CA PHE A 58 2.40 -9.56 16.49
C PHE A 58 3.34 -10.19 15.46
N VAL A 59 3.62 -11.49 15.57
CA VAL A 59 4.43 -12.23 14.58
C VAL A 59 3.60 -12.64 13.37
N LEU A 60 2.35 -13.07 13.59
CA LEU A 60 1.48 -13.58 12.53
C LEU A 60 1.03 -12.48 11.56
N ALA A 61 0.75 -11.26 12.04
CA ALA A 61 0.33 -10.14 11.21
C ALA A 61 1.35 -9.80 10.09
N PRO A 62 2.64 -9.55 10.35
CA PRO A 62 3.62 -9.30 9.29
C PRO A 62 3.81 -10.53 8.39
N LEU A 63 3.79 -11.76 8.92
CA LEU A 63 3.89 -12.96 8.09
C LEU A 63 2.72 -13.05 7.09
N LEU A 64 1.48 -12.89 7.56
CA LEU A 64 0.29 -12.87 6.70
C LEU A 64 0.32 -11.72 5.70
N PHE A 65 0.81 -10.54 6.10
CA PHE A 65 1.01 -9.42 5.20
C PHE A 65 1.95 -9.80 4.05
N PHE A 66 3.12 -10.38 4.33
CA PHE A 66 4.06 -10.76 3.27
C PHE A 66 3.58 -11.93 2.42
N VAL A 67 2.85 -12.88 2.99
CA VAL A 67 2.18 -13.94 2.22
C VAL A 67 1.15 -13.34 1.27
N LEU A 68 0.35 -12.37 1.73
CA LEU A 68 -0.61 -11.65 0.90
C LEU A 68 0.11 -10.86 -0.22
N GLN A 69 1.19 -10.13 0.08
CA GLN A 69 1.95 -9.40 -0.94
C GLN A 69 2.58 -10.34 -1.98
N ALA A 70 3.13 -11.49 -1.55
CA ALA A 70 3.65 -12.50 -2.47
C ALA A 70 2.55 -13.09 -3.36
N ALA A 71 1.38 -13.40 -2.77
CA ALA A 71 0.22 -13.88 -3.53
C ALA A 71 -0.22 -12.83 -4.57
N LEU A 72 -0.33 -11.56 -4.19
CA LEU A 72 -0.73 -10.49 -5.10
C LEU A 72 0.30 -10.26 -6.23
N ALA A 73 1.60 -10.33 -5.93
CA ALA A 73 2.64 -10.20 -6.95
C ALA A 73 2.60 -11.36 -7.96
N HIS A 74 2.38 -12.60 -7.50
CA HIS A 74 2.20 -13.74 -8.40
C HIS A 74 0.89 -13.67 -9.19
N PHE A 75 -0.18 -13.19 -8.56
CA PHE A 75 -1.47 -12.99 -9.22
C PHE A 75 -1.36 -11.96 -10.35
N ALA A 76 -0.66 -10.84 -10.10
CA ALA A 76 -0.38 -9.81 -11.10
C ALA A 76 0.45 -10.32 -12.28
N GLY A 77 1.24 -11.38 -12.07
CA GLY A 77 2.06 -12.03 -13.09
C GLY A 77 1.30 -12.99 -14.03
N GLY A 78 0.04 -13.35 -13.75
CA GLY A 78 -0.79 -14.16 -14.66
C GLY A 78 -1.68 -15.21 -13.98
N ASP A 79 -2.38 -15.98 -14.82
CA ASP A 79 -3.40 -16.97 -14.41
C ASP A 79 -2.78 -18.19 -13.71
N VAL A 80 -2.58 -18.06 -12.40
CA VAL A 80 -2.21 -19.17 -11.52
C VAL A 80 -3.48 -19.68 -10.84
N GLY A 81 -3.69 -21.00 -10.84
CA GLY A 81 -4.79 -21.61 -10.08
C GLY A 81 -4.66 -21.34 -8.57
N PRO A 82 -5.76 -21.36 -7.80
CA PRO A 82 -5.79 -20.92 -6.40
C PRO A 82 -4.79 -21.66 -5.49
N GLY A 83 -4.69 -22.99 -5.62
CA GLY A 83 -3.75 -23.79 -4.83
C GLY A 83 -2.29 -23.54 -5.19
N ALA A 84 -2.00 -23.36 -6.48
CA ALA A 84 -0.66 -23.00 -6.94
C ALA A 84 -0.28 -21.57 -6.51
N LEU A 85 -1.24 -20.64 -6.46
CA LEU A 85 -1.05 -19.29 -5.96
C LEU A 85 -0.63 -19.30 -4.48
N LEU A 86 -1.40 -19.99 -3.63
CA LEU A 86 -1.11 -20.09 -2.20
C LEU A 86 0.22 -20.80 -1.94
N LYS A 87 0.48 -21.92 -2.63
CA LYS A 87 1.75 -22.65 -2.50
C LYS A 87 2.96 -21.81 -2.89
N ARG A 88 2.86 -21.04 -3.99
CA ARG A 88 3.93 -20.11 -4.41
C ARG A 88 4.08 -18.97 -3.41
N ALA A 89 2.99 -18.37 -2.95
CA ALA A 89 3.01 -17.31 -1.94
C ALA A 89 3.71 -17.77 -0.65
N LEU A 90 3.36 -18.94 -0.12
CA LEU A 90 3.99 -19.52 1.07
C LEU A 90 5.46 -19.91 0.87
N ARG A 91 5.88 -20.20 -0.35
CA ARG A 91 7.30 -20.46 -0.66
C ARG A 91 8.10 -19.17 -0.81
N ASP A 92 7.50 -18.15 -1.44
CA ASP A 92 8.19 -16.97 -1.92
C ASP A 92 8.04 -15.75 -0.98
N PHE A 93 7.14 -15.78 0.04
CA PHE A 93 6.98 -14.68 1.01
C PHE A 93 8.28 -14.34 1.74
N GLY A 94 9.12 -15.32 2.05
CA GLY A 94 10.42 -15.08 2.70
C GLY A 94 11.35 -14.23 1.83
N LYS A 95 11.27 -14.39 0.50
CA LYS A 95 12.02 -13.55 -0.46
C LYS A 95 11.46 -12.14 -0.50
N VAL A 96 10.13 -12.01 -0.49
CA VAL A 96 9.44 -10.71 -0.44
C VAL A 96 9.75 -9.97 0.87
N LEU A 97 9.76 -10.66 2.00
CA LEU A 97 10.18 -10.13 3.29
C LEU A 97 11.64 -9.63 3.23
N LEU A 98 12.56 -10.48 2.75
CA LEU A 98 13.98 -10.14 2.70
C LEU A 98 14.26 -8.94 1.80
N VAL A 99 13.62 -8.85 0.62
CA VAL A 99 13.76 -7.67 -0.26
C VAL A 99 13.10 -6.41 0.32
N SER A 100 12.18 -6.57 1.27
CA SER A 100 11.51 -5.44 1.94
C SER A 100 12.31 -4.91 3.14
N LEU A 101 13.22 -5.68 3.74
CA LEU A 101 14.08 -5.22 4.83
C LEU A 101 14.82 -3.90 4.54
N PRO A 102 15.52 -3.72 3.39
CA PRO A 102 16.16 -2.43 3.08
C PRO A 102 15.14 -1.29 2.93
N LEU A 103 13.92 -1.57 2.47
CA LEU A 103 12.85 -0.57 2.39
C LEU A 103 12.31 -0.21 3.78
N ILE A 104 12.16 -1.17 4.67
CA ILE A 104 11.74 -0.92 6.07
C ILE A 104 12.81 -0.07 6.76
N ALA A 105 14.09 -0.42 6.61
CA ALA A 105 15.20 0.38 7.13
C ALA A 105 15.17 1.82 6.58
N LEU A 106 14.91 1.98 5.28
CA LEU A 106 14.75 3.30 4.65
C LEU A 106 13.53 4.06 5.19
N ALA A 107 12.41 3.39 5.44
CA ALA A 107 11.22 3.99 6.04
C ALA A 107 11.51 4.53 7.44
N VAL A 108 12.16 3.72 8.29
CA VAL A 108 12.58 4.10 9.63
C VAL A 108 13.55 5.28 9.57
N LEU A 109 14.50 5.26 8.64
CA LEU A 109 15.43 6.37 8.41
C LEU A 109 14.68 7.66 8.03
N PHE A 110 13.71 7.61 7.11
CA PHE A 110 12.92 8.78 6.76
C PHE A 110 12.11 9.31 7.93
N VAL A 111 11.43 8.45 8.68
CA VAL A 111 10.67 8.85 9.88
C VAL A 111 11.61 9.52 10.90
N TYR A 112 12.77 8.93 11.15
CA TYR A 112 13.78 9.49 12.06
C TYR A 112 14.30 10.85 11.58
N LEU A 113 14.71 10.96 10.31
CA LEU A 113 15.23 12.22 9.76
C LEU A 113 14.17 13.33 9.74
N LEU A 114 12.93 13.00 9.40
CA LEU A 114 11.83 13.97 9.40
C LEU A 114 11.47 14.41 10.82
N GLY A 115 11.41 13.49 11.79
CA GLY A 115 11.19 13.85 13.19
C GLY A 115 12.34 14.69 13.76
N LYS A 116 13.58 14.42 13.34
CA LYS A 116 14.73 15.24 13.69
C LYS A 116 14.64 16.63 13.06
N LEU A 117 14.22 16.72 11.79
CA LEU A 117 14.00 18.00 11.11
C LEU A 117 12.91 18.81 11.79
N GLU A 118 11.81 18.17 12.20
CA GLU A 118 10.72 18.80 12.97
C GLU A 118 11.22 19.40 14.29
N ALA A 119 12.14 18.71 14.97
CA ALA A 119 12.74 19.21 16.21
C ALA A 119 13.64 20.44 16.02
N TYR A 120 14.20 20.63 14.82
CA TYR A 120 15.00 21.82 14.48
C TYR A 120 14.16 23.00 13.97
N LEU A 121 12.92 22.76 13.55
CA LEU A 121 12.03 23.83 13.16
C LEU A 121 11.62 24.63 14.41
N PRO A 122 11.57 25.97 14.33
CA PRO A 122 11.16 26.79 15.46
C PRO A 122 9.75 26.39 15.88
N LYS A 123 9.63 25.77 17.05
CA LYS A 123 8.32 25.56 17.66
C LYS A 123 7.76 26.95 17.92
N PRO A 124 6.58 27.30 17.39
CA PRO A 124 5.97 28.57 17.76
C PRO A 124 5.87 28.55 19.28
N SER A 125 6.36 29.62 19.90
CA SER A 125 6.16 29.83 21.32
C SER A 125 4.69 29.59 21.59
N GLU A 126 4.36 28.60 22.43
CA GLU A 126 3.03 28.38 22.99
C GLU A 126 2.67 29.53 23.93
N ALA A 127 2.87 30.77 23.48
CA ALA A 127 2.43 31.95 24.16
C ALA A 127 0.91 31.91 24.16
N SER A 128 0.35 31.42 25.28
CA SER A 128 -1.04 31.62 25.73
C SER A 128 -2.07 30.52 25.38
N SER A 129 -1.71 29.24 25.44
CA SER A 129 -2.73 28.16 25.52
C SER A 129 -3.14 27.77 26.95
N THR A 130 -2.55 28.40 27.97
CA THR A 130 -3.05 28.41 29.36
C THR A 130 -4.22 29.38 29.57
N ALA A 131 -4.92 29.78 28.51
CA ALA A 131 -6.23 30.37 28.63
C ALA A 131 -7.24 29.24 28.89
N SER A 132 -7.52 29.04 30.18
CA SER A 132 -8.73 28.49 30.79
C SER A 132 -9.89 28.20 29.83
N PHE A 133 -10.56 27.06 30.04
CA PHE A 133 -11.86 26.67 29.50
C PHE A 133 -12.95 27.76 29.71
N VAL A 134 -12.84 28.89 29.02
CA VAL A 134 -13.87 29.91 28.91
C VAL A 134 -14.61 29.62 27.61
N PRO A 135 -15.95 29.40 27.65
CA PRO A 135 -16.74 29.17 26.46
C PRO A 135 -16.59 30.39 25.55
N HIS A 136 -15.85 30.24 24.45
CA HIS A 136 -15.59 31.34 23.54
C HIS A 136 -16.82 31.61 22.67
N PRO A 137 -17.33 32.86 22.65
CA PRO A 137 -18.37 33.28 21.73
C PRO A 137 -17.86 33.27 20.29
N GLN A 138 -18.79 33.13 19.35
CA GLN A 138 -18.59 33.01 17.92
C GLN A 138 -17.74 34.17 17.35
N GLY A 139 -16.43 33.95 17.17
CA GLY A 139 -15.56 35.01 16.64
C GLY A 139 -14.06 34.73 16.71
N ARG A 140 -13.61 33.48 16.68
CA ARG A 140 -12.16 33.21 16.67
C ARG A 140 -11.54 33.64 15.33
N PRO A 141 -10.45 34.42 15.35
CA PRO A 141 -9.71 34.74 14.14
C PRO A 141 -9.19 33.44 13.49
N PRO A 142 -9.07 33.40 12.15
CA PRO A 142 -8.56 32.22 11.45
C PRO A 142 -7.16 31.90 11.97
N VAL A 143 -6.95 30.65 12.37
CA VAL A 143 -5.61 30.16 12.73
C VAL A 143 -4.72 30.34 11.50
N PRO A 144 -3.58 31.05 11.59
CA PRO A 144 -2.74 31.28 10.43
C PRO A 144 -2.25 29.95 9.87
N LEU A 145 -2.35 29.77 8.54
CA LEU A 145 -1.93 28.55 7.88
C LEU A 145 -0.41 28.35 8.06
N ARG A 146 -0.02 27.28 8.76
CA ARG A 146 1.37 26.98 9.07
C ARG A 146 1.99 26.18 7.93
N TRP A 147 2.44 26.90 6.90
CA TRP A 147 3.03 26.29 5.69
C TRP A 147 4.13 25.28 5.97
N GLN A 148 4.92 25.46 7.04
CA GLN A 148 5.96 24.50 7.45
C GLN A 148 5.39 23.13 7.81
N GLU A 149 4.30 23.09 8.59
CA GLU A 149 3.65 21.83 8.97
C GLU A 149 2.98 21.17 7.77
N VAL A 150 2.39 21.97 6.88
CA VAL A 150 1.80 21.50 5.63
C VAL A 150 2.87 20.89 4.73
N LEU A 151 4.01 21.55 4.55
CA LEU A 151 5.13 21.04 3.75
C LEU A 151 5.72 19.77 4.35
N LEU A 152 5.96 19.73 5.66
CA LEU A 152 6.51 18.55 6.33
C LEU A 152 5.54 17.37 6.26
N SER A 153 4.25 17.60 6.51
CA SER A 153 3.21 16.56 6.38
C SER A 153 3.07 16.08 4.94
N SER A 154 3.14 16.99 3.98
CA SER A 154 3.12 16.66 2.55
C SER A 154 4.34 15.83 2.15
N LEU A 155 5.52 16.16 2.68
CA LEU A 155 6.75 15.40 2.47
C LEU A 155 6.65 14.01 3.09
N TRP A 156 6.13 13.91 4.31
CA TRP A 156 5.92 12.64 5.02
C TRP A 156 4.97 11.72 4.24
N LEU A 157 3.83 12.27 3.81
CA LEU A 157 2.85 11.56 2.99
C LEU A 157 3.42 11.16 1.63
N THR A 158 4.21 12.02 0.99
CA THR A 158 4.82 11.71 -0.32
C THR A 158 5.85 10.59 -0.19
N LEU A 159 6.76 10.67 0.79
CA LEU A 159 7.82 9.68 0.96
C LEU A 159 7.25 8.32 1.39
N LEU A 160 6.41 8.30 2.42
CA LEU A 160 5.89 7.04 2.98
C LEU A 160 4.68 6.50 2.23
N GLY A 161 3.83 7.37 1.69
CA GLY A 161 2.61 6.99 0.99
C GLY A 161 2.79 6.79 -0.52
N PHE A 162 3.85 7.34 -1.13
CA PHE A 162 4.03 7.28 -2.58
C PHE A 162 5.35 6.64 -3.00
N VAL A 163 6.47 7.21 -2.56
CA VAL A 163 7.83 6.75 -2.96
C VAL A 163 8.09 5.33 -2.46
N LEU A 164 7.91 5.09 -1.16
CA LEU A 164 8.24 3.82 -0.55
C LEU A 164 7.37 2.65 -1.06
N PRO A 165 6.03 2.79 -1.18
CA PRO A 165 5.20 1.72 -1.72
C PRO A 165 5.49 1.43 -3.19
N LEU A 166 5.76 2.45 -4.02
CA LEU A 166 6.14 2.24 -5.41
C LEU A 166 7.42 1.42 -5.55
N LEU A 167 8.43 1.72 -4.74
CA LEU A 167 9.67 0.93 -4.67
C LEU A 167 9.37 -0.51 -4.21
N ALA A 168 8.54 -0.66 -3.19
CA ALA A 168 8.13 -1.96 -2.66
C ALA A 168 7.48 -2.82 -3.75
N VAL A 169 6.49 -2.29 -4.45
CA VAL A 169 5.81 -2.99 -5.55
C VAL A 169 6.79 -3.44 -6.62
N ARG A 170 7.68 -2.55 -7.05
CA ARG A 170 8.70 -2.87 -8.07
C ARG A 170 9.59 -4.02 -7.64
N LEU A 171 10.07 -3.99 -6.39
CA LEU A 171 10.90 -5.07 -5.85
C LEU A 171 10.12 -6.37 -5.71
N TRP A 172 8.87 -6.32 -5.24
CA TRP A 172 8.02 -7.51 -5.09
C TRP A 172 7.71 -8.16 -6.45
N LEU A 173 7.35 -7.36 -7.45
CA LEU A 173 7.11 -7.84 -8.81
C LEU A 173 8.37 -8.41 -9.46
N SER A 174 9.54 -7.78 -9.27
CA SER A 174 10.81 -8.32 -9.78
C SER A 174 11.20 -9.62 -9.07
N VAL A 175 11.07 -9.70 -7.74
CA VAL A 175 11.37 -10.94 -7.01
C VAL A 175 10.44 -12.08 -7.42
N ALA A 176 9.17 -11.79 -7.69
CA ALA A 176 8.20 -12.78 -8.14
C ALA A 176 8.50 -13.31 -9.55
N ARG A 177 9.13 -12.50 -10.42
CA ARG A 177 9.44 -12.83 -11.82
C ARG A 177 10.85 -13.42 -11.98
N ASP A 178 11.86 -12.70 -11.50
CA ASP A 178 13.28 -12.94 -11.80
C ASP A 178 14.01 -13.61 -10.62
N GLY A 179 13.39 -13.60 -9.44
CA GLY A 179 13.98 -14.12 -8.20
C GLY A 179 14.93 -13.14 -7.51
N LEU A 180 15.28 -13.47 -6.26
CA LEU A 180 15.95 -12.55 -5.33
C LEU A 180 17.33 -12.06 -5.81
N LYS A 181 18.17 -12.96 -6.35
CA LYS A 181 19.54 -12.61 -6.76
C LYS A 181 19.57 -11.61 -7.92
N ALA A 182 18.68 -11.80 -8.90
CA ALA A 182 18.57 -10.91 -10.04
C ALA A 182 18.07 -9.53 -9.61
N THR A 183 17.04 -9.49 -8.75
CA THR A 183 16.49 -8.23 -8.23
C THR A 183 17.53 -7.42 -7.45
N LEU A 184 18.33 -8.07 -6.59
CA LEU A 184 19.34 -7.36 -5.79
C LEU A 184 20.45 -6.75 -6.63
N LYS A 185 20.95 -7.47 -7.66
CA LYS A 185 21.96 -6.93 -8.58
C LYS A 185 21.45 -5.71 -9.37
N GLY A 186 20.16 -5.69 -9.69
CA GLY A 186 19.52 -4.63 -10.46
C GLY A 186 18.83 -3.54 -9.65
N ALA A 187 18.89 -3.56 -8.31
CA ALA A 187 18.02 -2.74 -7.45
C ALA A 187 18.11 -1.23 -7.73
N HIS A 188 19.32 -0.69 -7.94
CA HIS A 188 19.52 0.73 -8.24
C HIS A 188 18.84 1.15 -9.56
N ARG A 189 18.98 0.33 -10.61
CA ARG A 189 18.34 0.58 -11.91
C ARG A 189 16.82 0.44 -11.82
N LEU A 190 16.34 -0.49 -11.00
CA LEU A 190 14.92 -0.66 -10.71
C LEU A 190 14.35 0.56 -9.98
N ALA A 191 15.07 1.11 -9.00
CA ALA A 191 14.66 2.30 -8.26
C ALA A 191 14.57 3.54 -9.16
N ALA A 192 15.57 3.78 -10.03
CA ALA A 192 15.52 4.89 -10.98
C ALA A 192 14.31 4.78 -11.93
N ARG A 193 13.99 3.56 -12.37
CA ARG A 193 12.84 3.31 -13.25
C ARG A 193 11.49 3.34 -12.52
N ALA A 194 11.45 3.20 -11.19
CA ALA A 194 10.21 3.17 -10.42
C ALA A 194 9.41 4.49 -10.53
N PHE A 195 10.12 5.60 -10.75
CA PHE A 195 9.53 6.94 -10.89
C PHE A 195 9.20 7.32 -12.33
N ALA A 196 9.14 6.34 -13.25
CA ALA A 196 8.64 6.60 -14.59
C ALA A 196 7.20 7.16 -14.52
N PRO A 197 6.86 8.23 -15.26
CA PRO A 197 5.58 8.93 -15.12
C PRO A 197 4.34 8.02 -15.26
N ALA A 198 4.45 6.97 -16.09
CA ALA A 198 3.38 5.97 -16.24
C ALA A 198 3.11 5.17 -14.95
N PHE A 199 4.15 4.81 -14.19
CA PHE A 199 4.03 4.07 -12.93
C PHE A 199 3.43 4.94 -11.84
N VAL A 200 3.94 6.17 -11.74
CA VAL A 200 3.42 7.22 -10.84
C VAL A 200 1.93 7.43 -11.11
N LEU A 201 1.52 7.57 -12.38
CA LEU A 201 0.12 7.78 -12.74
C LEU A 201 -0.77 6.58 -12.38
N VAL A 202 -0.37 5.35 -12.72
CA VAL A 202 -1.14 4.14 -12.39
C VAL A 202 -1.28 3.98 -10.88
N TYR A 203 -0.19 4.20 -10.14
CA TYR A 203 -0.21 4.11 -8.68
C TYR A 203 -1.04 5.23 -8.05
N ALA A 204 -0.99 6.46 -8.55
CA ALA A 204 -1.82 7.56 -8.06
C ALA A 204 -3.32 7.26 -8.22
N VAL A 205 -3.74 6.75 -9.39
CA VAL A 205 -5.12 6.32 -9.62
C VAL A 205 -5.47 5.13 -8.71
N GLY A 206 -4.56 4.17 -8.57
CA GLY A 206 -4.72 3.06 -7.64
C GLY A 206 -4.92 3.51 -6.20
N LEU A 207 -4.06 4.41 -5.71
CA LEU A 207 -4.06 4.96 -4.35
C LEU A 207 -5.38 5.67 -4.03
N PHE A 208 -5.97 6.35 -5.02
CA PHE A 208 -7.30 6.90 -4.88
C PHE A 208 -8.34 5.80 -4.61
N VAL A 209 -8.27 4.67 -5.33
CA VAL A 209 -9.21 3.55 -5.21
C VAL A 209 -8.99 2.72 -3.94
N PHE A 210 -7.76 2.36 -3.58
CA PHE A 210 -7.49 1.48 -2.44
C PHE A 210 -7.15 2.21 -1.14
N GLY A 211 -6.82 3.50 -1.20
CA GLY A 211 -6.50 4.32 -0.03
C GLY A 211 -7.62 5.31 0.28
N LEU A 212 -7.93 6.18 -0.67
CA LEU A 212 -8.82 7.31 -0.43
C LEU A 212 -10.31 6.91 -0.38
N MET A 213 -10.77 6.04 -1.28
CA MET A 213 -12.16 5.54 -1.29
C MET A 213 -12.55 4.82 0.02
N PRO A 214 -11.78 3.83 0.53
CA PRO A 214 -12.07 3.22 1.83
C PRO A 214 -12.15 4.22 2.97
N TYR A 215 -11.25 5.22 2.98
CA TYR A 215 -11.27 6.29 3.97
C TYR A 215 -12.60 7.04 3.93
N PHE A 216 -13.05 7.50 2.75
CA PHE A 216 -14.35 8.17 2.63
C PHE A 216 -15.52 7.27 3.05
N VAL A 217 -15.50 5.99 2.67
CA VAL A 217 -16.56 5.03 3.03
C VAL A 217 -16.67 4.85 4.54
N LEU A 218 -15.55 4.78 5.25
CA LEU A 218 -15.53 4.59 6.70
C LEU A 218 -15.93 5.86 7.47
N PHE A 219 -15.45 7.03 7.05
CA PHE A 219 -15.58 8.28 7.82
C PHE A 219 -16.79 9.15 7.44
N THR A 220 -17.47 8.89 6.33
CA THR A 220 -18.70 9.62 5.97
C THR A 220 -19.79 9.30 6.99
N ARG A 221 -20.32 10.27 7.74
CA ARG A 221 -21.43 10.02 8.68
C ARG A 221 -22.76 10.08 7.96
N THR A 222 -23.56 9.01 7.98
CA THR A 222 -24.94 9.04 7.49
C THR A 222 -25.86 8.76 8.66
N PRO A 223 -26.67 9.74 9.13
CA PRO A 223 -27.60 9.52 10.22
C PRO A 223 -28.70 8.57 9.75
N VAL A 224 -28.88 7.45 10.46
CA VAL A 224 -29.94 6.49 10.18
C VAL A 224 -30.76 6.32 11.45
N LYS A 225 -32.09 6.25 11.32
CA LYS A 225 -32.97 5.99 12.45
C LYS A 225 -33.10 4.47 12.63
N GLY A 226 -32.60 3.96 13.75
CA GLY A 226 -32.80 2.56 14.18
C GLY A 226 -31.50 1.77 14.33
N ALA A 227 -31.36 1.07 15.45
CA ALA A 227 -30.13 0.38 15.83
C ALA A 227 -29.70 -0.70 14.81
N TRP A 228 -30.65 -1.47 14.28
CA TRP A 228 -30.35 -2.49 13.27
C TRP A 228 -29.85 -1.89 11.94
N ALA A 229 -30.40 -0.75 11.55
CA ALA A 229 -29.99 -0.07 10.33
C ALA A 229 -28.59 0.54 10.48
N GLU A 230 -28.23 1.05 11.67
CA GLU A 230 -26.87 1.49 11.98
C GLU A 230 -25.86 0.34 11.91
N VAL A 231 -26.18 -0.82 12.48
CA VAL A 231 -25.32 -2.02 12.43
C VAL A 231 -25.15 -2.52 11.00
N LEU A 232 -26.23 -2.63 10.22
CA LEU A 232 -26.17 -3.09 8.83
C LEU A 232 -25.37 -2.12 7.95
N LEU A 233 -25.59 -0.81 8.12
CA LEU A 233 -24.84 0.22 7.41
C LEU A 233 -23.35 0.18 7.78
N PHE A 234 -23.01 0.01 9.06
CA PHE A 234 -21.64 -0.13 9.51
C PHE A 234 -20.98 -1.37 8.88
N GLY A 235 -21.67 -2.51 8.89
CA GLY A 235 -21.21 -3.74 8.25
C GLY A 235 -20.97 -3.55 6.74
N LEU A 236 -21.89 -2.89 6.04
CA LEU A 236 -21.75 -2.59 4.61
C LEU A 236 -20.53 -1.69 4.32
N ARG A 237 -20.30 -0.65 5.13
CA ARG A 237 -19.12 0.22 5.00
C ARG A 237 -17.83 -0.54 5.21
N LEU A 238 -17.80 -1.44 6.19
CA LEU A 238 -16.64 -2.27 6.44
C LEU A 238 -16.37 -3.23 5.28
N ALA A 239 -17.43 -3.85 4.73
CA ALA A 239 -17.33 -4.71 3.55
C ALA A 239 -16.84 -3.94 2.30
N LEU A 240 -17.37 -2.74 2.06
CA LEU A 240 -16.92 -1.88 0.96
C LEU A 240 -15.47 -1.42 1.14
N ALA A 241 -15.07 -1.00 2.34
CA ALA A 241 -13.69 -0.63 2.64
C ALA A 241 -12.75 -1.82 2.44
N PHE A 242 -13.15 -3.02 2.87
CA PHE A 242 -12.42 -4.26 2.65
C PHE A 242 -12.21 -4.54 1.16
N ILE A 243 -13.29 -4.49 0.37
CA ILE A 243 -13.26 -4.74 -1.08
C ILE A 243 -12.39 -3.70 -1.78
N PHE A 244 -12.62 -2.40 -1.54
CA PHE A 244 -11.85 -1.34 -2.18
C PHE A 244 -10.36 -1.41 -1.84
N THR A 245 -10.01 -1.72 -0.59
CA THR A 245 -8.61 -1.85 -0.19
C THR A 245 -7.96 -3.04 -0.89
N LEU A 246 -8.54 -4.24 -0.79
CA LEU A 246 -7.93 -5.45 -1.35
C LEU A 246 -7.96 -5.46 -2.87
N TRP A 247 -9.14 -5.24 -3.46
CA TRP A 247 -9.33 -5.36 -4.91
C TRP A 247 -8.67 -4.18 -5.61
N GLY A 248 -8.80 -2.96 -5.08
CA GLY A 248 -8.08 -1.80 -5.60
C GLY A 248 -6.57 -2.02 -5.58
N TRP A 249 -6.04 -2.62 -4.51
CA TRP A 249 -4.62 -2.95 -4.43
C TRP A 249 -4.20 -4.02 -5.45
N ALA A 250 -4.97 -5.10 -5.57
CA ALA A 250 -4.72 -6.17 -6.54
C ALA A 250 -4.76 -5.67 -8.00
N VAL A 251 -5.75 -4.85 -8.35
CA VAL A 251 -5.87 -4.23 -9.69
C VAL A 251 -4.70 -3.30 -9.96
N THR A 252 -4.28 -2.51 -8.97
CA THR A 252 -3.13 -1.61 -9.11
C THR A 252 -1.85 -2.39 -9.36
N LEU A 253 -1.59 -3.46 -8.60
CA LEU A 253 -0.44 -4.35 -8.81
C LEU A 253 -0.47 -5.01 -10.19
N GLY A 254 -1.62 -5.52 -10.62
CA GLY A 254 -1.81 -6.07 -11.97
C GLY A 254 -1.49 -5.07 -13.07
N ALA A 255 -1.98 -3.84 -12.94
CA ALA A 255 -1.73 -2.78 -13.92
C ALA A 255 -0.24 -2.40 -13.96
N LEU A 256 0.41 -2.26 -12.81
CA LEU A 256 1.85 -1.98 -12.72
C LEU A 256 2.70 -3.11 -13.32
N ALA A 257 2.31 -4.37 -13.14
CA ALA A 257 3.00 -5.51 -13.75
C ALA A 257 2.92 -5.50 -15.29
N ARG A 258 1.78 -5.12 -15.85
CA ARG A 258 1.59 -4.96 -17.31
C ARG A 258 2.45 -3.84 -17.88
N VAL A 259 2.39 -2.66 -17.29
CA VAL A 259 3.19 -1.50 -17.72
C VAL A 259 4.70 -1.79 -17.63
N THR A 260 5.13 -2.58 -16.64
CA THR A 260 6.53 -3.04 -16.55
C THR A 260 6.93 -3.88 -17.75
N THR A 261 6.06 -4.78 -18.19
CA THR A 261 6.35 -5.70 -19.30
C THR A 261 6.41 -4.95 -20.63
N GLU A 262 5.47 -4.04 -20.88
CA GLU A 262 5.46 -3.20 -22.08
C GLU A 262 6.70 -2.31 -22.17
N SER A 263 7.11 -1.70 -21.05
CA SER A 263 8.31 -0.85 -21.03
C SER A 263 9.60 -1.63 -21.30
N ILE A 264 9.66 -2.92 -20.98
CA ILE A 264 10.82 -3.77 -21.31
C ILE A 264 10.83 -4.09 -22.80
N ALA A 265 9.69 -4.50 -23.36
CA ALA A 265 9.57 -4.85 -24.77
C ALA A 265 9.96 -3.71 -25.72
N VAL A 266 9.55 -2.46 -25.41
CA VAL A 266 9.90 -1.28 -26.23
C VAL A 266 11.40 -0.95 -26.19
N ASN A 267 12.06 -1.19 -25.06
CA ASN A 267 13.51 -0.98 -24.95
C ASN A 267 14.31 -2.06 -25.69
N GLU A 268 13.78 -3.28 -25.77
CA GLU A 268 14.42 -4.36 -26.55
C GLU A 268 14.27 -4.14 -28.06
N SER A 269 13.11 -3.68 -28.53
CA SER A 269 12.91 -3.41 -29.97
C SER A 269 13.81 -2.28 -30.48
N THR A 270 14.00 -1.22 -29.68
CA THR A 270 14.87 -0.09 -30.03
C THR A 270 16.35 -0.47 -30.04
N ALA A 271 16.79 -1.34 -29.13
CA ALA A 271 18.17 -1.81 -29.09
C ALA A 271 18.56 -2.69 -30.30
N VAL A 272 17.61 -3.40 -30.92
CA VAL A 272 17.87 -4.24 -32.09
C VAL A 272 17.98 -3.41 -33.38
N GLU A 273 17.25 -2.31 -33.48
CA GLU A 273 17.24 -1.43 -34.66
C GLU A 273 18.49 -0.53 -34.73
N GLU A 274 19.12 -0.23 -33.59
CA GLU A 274 20.33 0.59 -33.52
C GLU A 274 21.64 -0.14 -33.83
N VAL A 275 21.64 -1.46 -34.08
CA VAL A 275 22.86 -2.16 -34.55
C VAL A 275 23.05 -1.82 -36.03
N PRO A 276 23.95 -0.88 -36.39
CA PRO A 276 24.14 -0.53 -37.78
C PRO A 276 24.74 -1.76 -38.45
N GLN A 277 24.22 -2.14 -39.61
CA GLN A 277 24.91 -3.06 -40.52
C GLN A 277 26.24 -2.41 -40.93
N GLN A 278 27.25 -2.54 -40.07
CA GLN A 278 28.63 -2.26 -40.42
C GLN A 278 29.09 -3.42 -41.27
N ALA A 279 29.05 -3.18 -42.58
CA ALA A 279 29.69 -3.97 -43.63
C ALA A 279 31.22 -3.88 -43.52
#